data_AF-A0A382SRE0-F1
#
_entry.id   AF-A0A382SRE0-F1
#
_cell.length_a   1.000
_cell.length_b   1.000
_cell.length_c   1.000
_cell.angle_alpha   90.00
_cell.angle_beta   90.00
_cell.angle_gamma   90.00
#
_symmetry.space_group_name_H-M   'P 1'
#
loop_
_entity.id
_entity.type
_entity.pdbx_description
1 polymer ?
#
loop_
_entity_poly.entity_id
_entity_poly.type
_entity_poly.pdbx_seq_one_letter_code
_entity_poly.pdbx_strand_id
1 'polypeptide(L)'
;MKVLTLEVEKMMADSLAGEIFACHECDHFYYYELIPVGAKANCQHCGNLLYRHIPDSLNRSLALYFTALVLYLIANVFPFLSLELGGRVVENILFSSGWAMYELGMGELGVLIILTSILFPFIVIAGMLYLLIPARMGTVAPFMAQVYRIVNSIVPWSLVGVFMLGVLIAIVKLQDLANVITGPSLIALALLLVVYTAARASFDPHDLWSLTGHSSSGISSDDIANHKILNCHTCGFLSRHTGEHQNCLRCTSPLHHRKHNSIEATWALLAAACVLLIPANVYPVMTVIRFG
;
A
#
# COMPACT_ATOMS: atom_id res chain seq x y z
N MET A 1 24.24 13.68 -34.23
CA MET A 1 22.95 12.95 -34.10
C MET A 1 22.75 11.79 -35.09
N LYS A 2 23.78 11.35 -35.83
CA LYS A 2 23.74 10.15 -36.70
C LYS A 2 24.96 9.21 -36.58
N VAL A 3 25.93 9.55 -35.72
CA VAL A 3 27.18 8.79 -35.54
C VAL A 3 27.11 7.88 -34.29
N LEU A 4 26.29 8.21 -33.30
CA LEU A 4 26.06 7.41 -32.10
C LEU A 4 25.23 6.13 -32.33
N THR A 5 24.55 5.99 -33.47
CA THR A 5 23.68 4.84 -33.74
C THR A 5 24.45 3.60 -34.20
N LEU A 6 25.65 3.75 -34.79
CA LEU A 6 26.43 2.62 -35.34
C LEU A 6 27.40 1.98 -34.33
N GLU A 7 27.90 2.73 -33.33
CA GLU A 7 28.67 2.14 -32.22
C GLU A 7 27.77 1.45 -31.19
N VAL A 8 26.51 1.91 -31.06
CA VAL A 8 25.50 1.25 -30.22
C VAL A 8 25.15 -0.14 -30.77
N GLU A 9 25.01 -0.31 -32.09
CA GLU A 9 24.69 -1.61 -32.70
C GLU A 9 25.78 -2.67 -32.49
N LYS A 10 27.05 -2.25 -32.34
CA LYS A 10 28.19 -3.14 -32.06
C LYS A 10 28.40 -3.42 -30.57
N MET A 11 27.96 -2.53 -29.67
CA MET A 11 27.88 -2.79 -28.22
C MET A 11 26.64 -3.61 -27.83
N MET A 12 25.58 -3.60 -28.65
CA MET A 12 24.35 -4.38 -28.46
C MET A 12 24.52 -5.89 -28.67
N ALA A 13 25.63 -6.35 -29.27
CA ALA A 13 25.89 -7.76 -29.51
C ALA A 13 26.52 -8.50 -28.31
N ASP A 14 27.09 -7.79 -27.33
CA ASP A 14 27.83 -8.39 -26.20
C ASP A 14 27.14 -8.24 -24.83
N SER A 15 25.93 -7.66 -24.76
CA SER A 15 25.14 -7.53 -23.51
C SER A 15 23.90 -8.43 -23.49
N LEU A 16 24.06 -9.69 -23.88
CA LEU A 16 23.07 -10.76 -23.65
C LEU A 16 22.91 -11.02 -22.14
N ALA A 17 21.91 -10.40 -21.49
CA ALA A 17 21.17 -10.87 -20.29
C ALA A 17 20.55 -9.72 -19.46
N GLY A 18 19.74 -8.84 -20.05
CA GLY A 18 18.95 -7.86 -19.29
C GLY A 18 17.77 -8.51 -18.57
N GLU A 19 17.49 -8.12 -17.32
CA GLU A 19 16.26 -8.52 -16.61
C GLU A 19 15.04 -8.04 -17.40
N ILE A 20 14.12 -8.94 -17.76
CA ILE A 20 12.89 -8.60 -18.48
C ILE A 20 11.81 -8.27 -17.47
N PHE A 21 11.02 -7.25 -17.76
CA PHE A 21 9.81 -6.91 -16.98
C PHE A 21 8.66 -6.53 -17.92
N ALA A 22 7.44 -6.58 -17.39
CA ALA A 22 6.23 -6.21 -18.14
C ALA A 22 5.63 -4.93 -17.56
N CYS A 23 5.08 -4.08 -18.42
CA CYS A 23 4.28 -2.94 -18.00
C CYS A 23 3.02 -3.43 -17.28
N HIS A 24 2.79 -2.99 -16.04
CA HIS A 24 1.64 -3.42 -15.24
C HIS A 24 0.27 -3.09 -15.87
N GLU A 25 0.21 -2.12 -16.80
CA GLU A 25 -1.06 -1.60 -17.31
C GLU A 25 -1.42 -2.12 -18.71
N CYS A 26 -0.42 -2.38 -19.56
CA CYS A 26 -0.64 -2.87 -20.92
C CYS A 26 0.06 -4.19 -21.23
N ASP A 27 0.76 -4.77 -20.25
CA ASP A 27 1.52 -6.02 -20.36
C ASP A 27 2.58 -6.05 -21.46
N HIS A 28 3.00 -4.89 -21.97
CA HIS A 28 4.10 -4.79 -22.92
C HIS A 28 5.43 -5.09 -22.22
N PHE A 29 6.27 -5.93 -22.84
CA PHE A 29 7.56 -6.35 -22.28
C PHE A 29 8.67 -5.37 -22.63
N TYR A 30 9.54 -5.10 -21.66
CA TYR A 30 10.73 -4.28 -21.81
C TYR A 30 11.94 -4.97 -21.16
N TYR A 31 13.12 -4.67 -21.68
CA TYR A 31 14.38 -5.01 -21.02
C TYR A 31 14.73 -3.91 -20.03
N TYR A 32 15.19 -4.30 -18.85
CA TYR A 32 15.65 -3.36 -17.84
C TYR A 32 16.96 -2.71 -18.29
N GLU A 33 16.91 -1.40 -18.49
CA GLU A 33 18.08 -0.58 -18.80
C GLU A 33 18.39 0.36 -17.63
N LEU A 34 19.69 0.56 -17.37
CA LEU A 34 20.17 1.48 -16.35
C LEU A 34 19.88 2.91 -16.78
N ILE A 35 18.90 3.55 -16.13
CA ILE A 35 18.59 4.96 -16.33
C ILE A 35 19.43 5.85 -15.40
N PRO A 36 19.80 7.08 -15.82
CA PRO A 36 20.54 8.00 -14.99
C PRO A 36 19.76 8.41 -13.74
N VAL A 37 20.47 8.87 -12.71
CA VAL A 37 19.88 9.24 -11.41
C VAL A 37 18.77 10.29 -11.56
N GLY A 38 17.60 10.03 -10.96
CA GLY A 38 16.44 10.92 -11.04
C GLY A 38 15.66 10.84 -12.36
N ALA A 39 16.07 10.02 -13.33
CA ALA A 39 15.29 9.77 -14.52
C ALA A 39 14.12 8.80 -14.25
N LYS A 40 13.14 8.83 -15.15
CA LYS A 40 11.98 7.95 -15.17
C LYS A 40 11.88 7.27 -16.53
N ALA A 41 11.59 5.98 -16.52
CA ALA A 41 11.25 5.21 -17.70
C ALA A 41 9.72 5.16 -17.84
N ASN A 42 9.21 5.58 -18.99
CA ASN A 42 7.79 5.52 -19.31
C ASN A 42 7.55 4.46 -20.40
N CYS A 43 6.39 3.82 -20.35
CA CYS A 43 5.93 2.90 -21.37
C CYS A 43 5.69 3.65 -22.68
N GLN A 44 6.27 3.18 -23.78
CA GLN A 44 6.08 3.77 -25.11
C GLN A 44 4.67 3.52 -25.67
N HIS A 45 3.95 2.53 -25.13
CA HIS A 45 2.61 2.15 -25.59
C HIS A 45 1.49 2.87 -24.83
N CYS A 46 1.45 2.76 -23.50
CA CYS A 46 0.40 3.39 -22.67
C CYS A 46 0.83 4.72 -22.01
N GLY A 47 2.11 5.09 -22.06
CA GLY A 47 2.62 6.28 -21.40
C GLY A 47 2.83 6.15 -19.87
N ASN A 48 2.47 5.02 -19.28
CA ASN A 48 2.58 4.81 -17.83
C ASN A 48 4.03 4.75 -17.34
N LEU A 49 4.25 5.18 -16.11
CA LEU A 49 5.56 5.08 -15.46
C LEU A 49 5.91 3.60 -15.23
N LEU A 50 7.03 3.14 -15.81
CA LEU A 50 7.55 1.78 -15.63
C LEU A 50 8.36 1.69 -14.33
N TYR A 51 9.45 2.42 -14.28
CA TYR A 51 10.32 2.52 -13.11
C TYR A 51 11.01 3.88 -13.09
N ARG A 52 11.48 4.29 -11.90
CA ARG A 52 12.24 5.52 -11.72
C ARG A 52 13.41 5.23 -10.79
N HIS A 53 14.54 5.85 -11.05
CA HIS A 53 15.70 5.68 -10.18
C HIS A 53 15.67 6.73 -9.06
N ILE A 54 15.21 6.33 -7.87
CA ILE A 54 15.20 7.18 -6.69
C ILE A 54 16.56 7.04 -5.99
N PRO A 55 17.37 8.11 -5.90
CA PRO A 55 18.62 8.03 -5.17
C PRO A 55 18.35 7.78 -3.69
N ASP A 56 19.09 6.82 -3.11
CA ASP A 56 19.03 6.49 -1.69
C ASP A 56 17.61 6.16 -1.16
N SER A 57 16.80 5.52 -2.02
CA SER A 57 15.45 5.04 -1.75
C SER A 57 15.32 4.29 -0.42
N LEU A 58 16.28 3.40 -0.13
CA LEU A 58 16.26 2.51 1.03
C LEU A 58 16.40 3.30 2.35
N ASN A 59 17.41 4.16 2.46
CA ASN A 59 17.62 4.96 3.66
C ASN A 59 16.53 6.01 3.84
N ARG A 60 16.07 6.63 2.76
CA ARG A 60 14.96 7.58 2.79
C ARG A 60 13.67 6.91 3.27
N SER A 61 13.35 5.73 2.73
CA SER A 61 12.17 4.97 3.14
C SER A 61 12.26 4.53 4.59
N LEU A 62 13.42 4.03 5.04
CA LEU A 62 13.64 3.63 6.43
C LEU A 62 13.46 4.82 7.38
N ALA A 63 14.07 5.96 7.08
CA ALA A 63 13.92 7.18 7.89
C ALA A 63 12.45 7.62 7.97
N LEU A 64 11.73 7.64 6.85
CA LEU A 64 10.32 8.02 6.83
C LEU A 64 9.42 7.03 7.58
N TYR A 65 9.66 5.72 7.47
CA TYR A 65 8.92 4.72 8.24
C TYR A 65 9.22 4.78 9.73
N PHE A 66 10.45 5.13 10.12
CA PHE A 66 10.80 5.35 11.51
C PHE A 66 10.10 6.60 12.07
N THR A 67 10.10 7.71 11.31
CA THR A 67 9.32 8.91 11.66
C THR A 67 7.83 8.61 11.74
N ALA A 68 7.29 7.81 10.80
CA ALA A 68 5.89 7.38 10.84
C ALA A 68 5.59 6.56 12.10
N LEU A 69 6.51 5.69 12.54
CA LEU A 69 6.33 4.94 13.79
C LEU A 69 6.24 5.87 15.00
N VAL A 70 7.13 6.87 15.09
CA VAL A 70 7.11 7.85 16.20
C VAL A 70 5.81 8.67 16.18
N LEU A 71 5.40 9.19 15.02
CA LEU A 71 4.15 9.94 14.89
C LEU A 71 2.93 9.08 15.20
N TYR A 72 2.94 7.81 14.78
CA TYR A 72 1.89 6.84 15.11
C TYR A 72 1.79 6.62 16.63
N LEU A 73 2.92 6.47 17.33
CA LEU A 73 2.92 6.33 18.79
C LEU A 73 2.36 7.58 19.48
N ILE A 74 2.80 8.77 19.06
CA ILE A 74 2.28 10.04 19.57
C ILE A 74 0.76 10.13 19.33
N ALA A 75 0.30 9.84 18.11
CA ALA A 75 -1.12 9.89 17.76
C ALA A 75 -1.99 8.95 18.61
N ASN A 76 -1.48 7.78 19.00
CA ASN A 76 -2.25 6.80 19.78
C ASN A 76 -2.17 7.01 21.29
N VAL A 77 -1.10 7.63 21.81
CA VAL A 77 -0.91 7.86 23.25
C VAL A 77 -1.60 9.14 23.72
N PHE A 78 -1.59 10.18 22.91
CA PHE A 78 -2.17 11.47 23.29
C PHE A 78 -3.66 11.56 22.94
N PRO A 79 -4.45 12.37 23.68
CA PRO A 79 -5.86 12.55 23.39
C PRO A 79 -6.05 13.31 22.06
N PHE A 80 -7.00 12.85 21.24
CA PHE A 80 -7.32 13.47 19.95
C PHE A 80 -8.41 14.54 20.08
N LEU A 81 -9.35 14.36 21.00
CA LEU A 81 -10.42 15.31 21.33
C LEU A 81 -10.56 15.44 22.84
N SER A 82 -10.63 16.68 23.31
CA SER A 82 -11.15 17.00 24.63
C SER A 82 -12.45 17.81 24.48
N LEU A 83 -13.49 17.35 25.16
CA LEU A 83 -14.79 18.02 25.20
C LEU A 83 -15.01 18.57 26.60
N GLU A 84 -15.24 19.88 26.69
CA GLU A 84 -15.66 20.51 27.94
C GLU A 84 -17.18 20.61 28.00
N LEU A 85 -17.79 19.78 28.85
CA LEU A 85 -19.24 19.77 29.11
C LEU A 85 -19.47 19.96 30.61
N GLY A 86 -20.08 21.08 30.99
CA GLY A 86 -20.41 21.37 32.39
C GLY A 86 -19.21 21.40 33.34
N GLY A 87 -18.03 21.83 32.86
CA GLY A 87 -16.79 21.92 33.64
C GLY A 87 -16.01 20.60 33.78
N ARG A 88 -16.46 19.52 33.13
CA ARG A 88 -15.70 18.27 33.01
C ARG A 88 -15.02 18.20 31.65
N VAL A 89 -13.69 18.04 31.64
CA VAL A 89 -12.90 17.75 30.45
C VAL A 89 -12.98 16.24 30.22
N VAL A 90 -13.63 15.80 29.15
CA VAL A 90 -13.61 14.40 28.71
C VAL A 90 -12.56 14.27 27.62
N GLU A 91 -11.42 13.67 27.96
CA GLU A 91 -10.36 13.36 27.01
C GLU A 91 -10.60 11.99 26.37
N ASN A 92 -10.49 11.92 25.04
CA ASN A 92 -10.62 10.67 24.30
C ASN A 92 -9.34 10.37 23.52
N ILE A 93 -8.91 9.10 23.56
CA ILE A 93 -7.87 8.51 22.72
C ILE A 93 -8.52 7.63 21.63
N LEU A 94 -7.77 7.26 20.59
CA LEU A 94 -8.32 6.39 19.53
C LEU A 94 -8.82 5.05 20.08
N PHE A 95 -8.09 4.48 21.05
CA PHE A 95 -8.48 3.22 21.67
C PHE A 95 -9.78 3.33 22.48
N SER A 96 -9.94 4.40 23.26
CA SER A 96 -11.15 4.63 24.06
C SER A 96 -12.38 4.84 23.18
N SER A 97 -12.20 5.34 21.96
CA SER A 97 -13.27 5.49 20.98
C SER A 97 -13.86 4.13 20.57
N GLY A 98 -13.02 3.13 20.33
CA GLY A 98 -13.47 1.77 20.04
C GLY A 98 -14.14 1.09 21.25
N TRP A 99 -13.57 1.29 22.44
CA TRP A 99 -14.13 0.76 23.69
C TRP A 99 -15.49 1.38 24.04
N ALA A 100 -15.65 2.68 23.87
CA ALA A 100 -16.92 3.37 24.09
C ALA A 100 -18.03 2.84 23.17
N MET A 101 -17.72 2.49 21.91
CA MET A 101 -18.68 1.85 21.01
C MET A 101 -19.09 0.45 21.47
N TYR A 102 -18.16 -0.29 22.10
CA TYR A 102 -18.47 -1.58 22.70
C TYR A 102 -19.45 -1.45 23.88
N GLU A 103 -19.25 -0.47 24.75
CA GLU A 103 -20.15 -0.18 25.87
C GLU A 103 -21.54 0.30 25.42
N LEU A 104 -21.63 0.98 24.27
CA LEU A 104 -22.89 1.39 23.64
C LEU A 104 -23.65 0.24 22.94
N GLY A 105 -23.20 -1.02 23.10
CA GLY A 105 -23.83 -2.19 22.51
C GLY A 105 -23.50 -2.41 21.03
N MET A 106 -22.61 -1.59 20.45
CA MET A 106 -22.17 -1.68 19.05
C MET A 106 -20.75 -2.25 18.95
N GLY A 107 -20.50 -3.36 19.65
CA GLY A 107 -19.17 -3.96 19.77
C GLY A 107 -18.49 -4.28 18.45
N GLU A 108 -19.25 -4.69 17.44
CA GLU A 108 -18.73 -5.00 16.09
C GLU A 108 -18.07 -3.77 15.44
N LEU A 109 -18.69 -2.59 15.56
CA LEU A 109 -18.14 -1.33 15.06
C LEU A 109 -16.90 -0.91 15.86
N GLY A 110 -16.90 -1.12 17.18
CA GLY A 110 -15.75 -0.85 18.05
C GLY A 110 -14.51 -1.66 17.64
N VAL A 111 -14.69 -2.96 17.38
CA VAL A 111 -13.61 -3.84 16.88
C VAL A 111 -13.09 -3.35 15.53
N LEU A 112 -13.99 -3.00 14.60
CA LEU A 112 -13.61 -2.50 13.28
C LEU A 112 -12.76 -1.22 13.37
N ILE A 113 -13.14 -0.27 14.23
CA ILE A 113 -12.39 0.98 14.45
C ILE A 113 -10.99 0.68 14.97
N ILE A 114 -10.85 -0.20 15.97
CA ILE A 114 -9.55 -0.57 16.54
C ILE A 114 -8.67 -1.26 15.50
N LEU A 115 -9.23 -2.22 14.74
CA LEU A 115 -8.48 -2.94 13.71
C LEU A 115 -7.97 -1.99 12.62
N THR A 116 -8.84 -1.12 12.11
CA THR A 116 -8.52 -0.26 10.96
C THR A 116 -7.70 0.98 11.32
N SER A 117 -7.83 1.50 12.55
CA SER A 117 -7.16 2.75 12.97
C SER A 117 -5.88 2.51 13.76
N ILE A 118 -5.74 1.34 14.41
CA ILE A 118 -4.61 1.01 15.27
C ILE A 118 -3.84 -0.19 14.69
N LEU A 119 -4.49 -1.35 14.58
CA LEU A 119 -3.78 -2.59 14.25
C LEU A 119 -3.21 -2.61 12.82
N PHE A 120 -4.01 -2.28 11.81
CA PHE A 120 -3.58 -2.32 10.40
C PHE A 120 -2.47 -1.32 10.07
N PRO A 121 -2.55 -0.02 10.46
CA PRO A 121 -1.44 0.91 10.29
C PRO A 121 -0.16 0.43 10.99
N PHE A 122 -0.29 -0.10 12.21
CA PHE A 122 0.85 -0.65 12.94
C PHE A 122 1.52 -1.81 12.19
N ILE A 123 0.74 -2.80 11.72
CA ILE A 123 1.29 -3.95 10.98
C ILE A 123 2.01 -3.49 9.72
N VAL A 124 1.48 -2.50 9.00
CA VAL A 124 2.14 -1.98 7.79
C VAL A 124 3.45 -1.26 8.13
N ILE A 125 3.45 -0.35 9.11
CA ILE A 125 4.65 0.40 9.49
C ILE A 125 5.73 -0.56 10.04
N ALA A 126 5.35 -1.44 10.97
CA ALA A 126 6.25 -2.40 11.58
C ALA A 126 6.76 -3.43 10.54
N GLY A 127 5.89 -3.91 9.67
CA GLY A 127 6.25 -4.85 8.60
C GLY A 127 7.22 -4.24 7.59
N MET A 128 7.03 -2.98 7.21
CA MET A 128 7.99 -2.28 6.32
C MET A 128 9.33 -2.04 7.01
N LEU A 129 9.36 -1.65 8.30
CA LEU A 129 10.61 -1.54 9.05
C LEU A 129 11.34 -2.88 9.15
N TYR A 130 10.60 -3.97 9.42
CA TYR A 130 11.15 -5.32 9.48
C TYR A 130 11.80 -5.75 8.16
N LEU A 131 11.23 -5.36 7.01
CA LEU A 131 11.81 -5.62 5.69
C LEU A 131 13.02 -4.72 5.39
N LEU A 132 12.95 -3.44 5.75
CA LEU A 132 13.95 -2.43 5.38
C LEU A 132 15.22 -2.48 6.25
N ILE A 133 15.13 -2.86 7.53
CA ILE A 133 16.29 -2.90 8.43
C ILE A 133 17.34 -3.92 7.97
N PRO A 134 17.00 -5.21 7.71
CA PRO A 134 17.96 -6.19 7.20
C PRO A 134 18.44 -5.84 5.78
N ALA A 135 17.55 -5.29 4.95
CA ALA A 135 17.89 -4.87 3.59
C ALA A 135 18.98 -3.78 3.59
N ARG A 136 18.94 -2.84 4.56
CA ARG A 136 20.02 -1.86 4.76
C ARG A 136 21.35 -2.51 5.14
N MET A 137 21.31 -3.64 5.83
CA MET A 137 22.49 -4.42 6.19
C MET A 137 22.94 -5.36 5.06
N GLY A 138 22.28 -5.34 3.91
CA GLY A 138 22.58 -6.25 2.78
C GLY A 138 22.16 -7.71 3.03
N THR A 139 21.29 -7.95 4.02
CA THR A 139 20.82 -9.29 4.38
C THR A 139 19.35 -9.46 4.06
N VAL A 140 18.96 -10.70 3.71
CA VAL A 140 17.55 -11.04 3.49
C VAL A 140 16.87 -11.31 4.84
N ALA A 141 15.73 -10.65 5.07
CA ALA A 141 14.94 -10.87 6.28
C ALA A 141 14.36 -12.30 6.29
N PRO A 142 14.27 -12.98 7.44
CA PRO A 142 13.51 -14.22 7.53
C PRO A 142 12.05 -13.95 7.16
N PHE A 143 11.41 -14.87 6.42
CA PHE A 143 10.02 -14.73 5.98
C PHE A 143 9.69 -13.45 5.19
N MET A 144 10.69 -12.86 4.53
CA MET A 144 10.56 -11.64 3.72
C MET A 144 9.36 -11.70 2.75
N ALA A 145 9.19 -12.83 2.06
CA ALA A 145 8.10 -13.06 1.12
C ALA A 145 6.71 -12.99 1.78
N GLN A 146 6.56 -13.63 2.94
CA GLN A 146 5.31 -13.67 3.71
C GLN A 146 4.98 -12.30 4.30
N VAL A 147 5.96 -11.62 4.89
CA VAL A 147 5.77 -10.28 5.46
C VAL A 147 5.38 -9.29 4.37
N TYR A 148 6.06 -9.30 3.23
CA TYR A 148 5.71 -8.45 2.10
C TYR A 148 4.26 -8.69 1.62
N ARG A 149 3.82 -9.95 1.55
CA ARG A 149 2.44 -10.31 1.20
C ARG A 149 1.42 -9.83 2.21
N ILE A 150 1.70 -9.98 3.50
CA ILE A 150 0.83 -9.52 4.59
C ILE A 150 0.70 -8.00 4.51
N VAL A 151 1.82 -7.29 4.40
CA VAL A 151 1.83 -5.83 4.26
C VAL A 151 1.02 -5.40 3.03
N ASN A 152 1.28 -5.96 1.85
CA ASN A 152 0.59 -5.55 0.63
C ASN A 152 -0.92 -5.87 0.67
N SER A 153 -1.31 -6.92 1.40
CA SER A 153 -2.73 -7.26 1.62
C SER A 153 -3.42 -6.31 2.60
N ILE A 154 -2.71 -5.79 3.60
CA ILE A 154 -3.26 -4.93 4.66
C ILE A 154 -3.24 -3.45 4.27
N VAL A 155 -2.30 -3.01 3.43
CA VAL A 155 -2.18 -1.60 2.98
C VAL A 155 -3.52 -1.01 2.52
N PRO A 156 -4.35 -1.68 1.68
CA PRO A 156 -5.66 -1.14 1.27
C PRO A 156 -6.66 -0.96 2.42
N TRP A 157 -6.49 -1.70 3.52
CA TRP A 157 -7.34 -1.62 4.72
C TRP A 157 -6.86 -0.57 5.72
N SER A 158 -5.66 -0.01 5.52
CA SER A 158 -5.11 1.04 6.36
C SER A 158 -5.81 2.38 6.04
N LEU A 159 -6.99 2.57 6.63
CA LEU A 159 -7.92 3.68 6.38
C LEU A 159 -7.51 5.00 7.04
N VAL A 160 -6.22 5.23 7.32
CA VAL A 160 -5.74 6.41 8.07
C VAL A 160 -6.23 7.72 7.44
N GLY A 161 -6.22 7.83 6.11
CA GLY A 161 -6.70 9.02 5.40
C GLY A 161 -8.21 9.23 5.52
N VAL A 162 -9.00 8.15 5.42
CA VAL A 162 -10.47 8.21 5.53
C VAL A 162 -10.89 8.53 6.97
N PHE A 163 -10.22 7.93 7.94
CA PHE A 163 -10.41 8.23 9.36
C PHE A 163 -10.17 9.71 9.65
N MET A 164 -9.06 10.28 9.16
CA MET A 164 -8.76 11.70 9.35
C MET A 164 -9.82 12.61 8.71
N LEU A 165 -10.31 12.28 7.50
CA LEU A 165 -11.41 13.02 6.88
C LEU A 165 -12.69 12.96 7.73
N GLY A 166 -13.02 11.78 8.28
CA GLY A 166 -14.16 11.60 9.17
C GLY A 166 -14.06 12.42 10.46
N VAL A 167 -12.90 12.40 11.12
CA VAL A 167 -12.63 13.21 12.32
C VAL A 167 -12.73 14.70 12.01
N LEU A 168 -12.19 15.16 10.88
CA LEU A 168 -12.28 16.56 10.47
C LEU A 168 -13.74 16.99 10.27
N ILE A 169 -14.55 16.19 9.57
CA ILE A 169 -15.99 16.46 9.38
C ILE A 169 -16.71 16.49 10.72
N ALA A 170 -16.40 15.56 11.63
CA ALA A 170 -17.00 15.49 12.95
C ALA A 170 -16.68 16.74 13.78
N ILE A 171 -15.43 17.22 13.77
CA ILE A 171 -15.02 18.44 14.47
C ILE A 171 -15.77 19.65 13.94
N VAL A 172 -15.84 19.83 12.61
CA VAL A 172 -16.56 20.95 11.99
C VAL A 172 -18.04 20.95 12.39
N LYS A 173 -18.68 19.78 12.45
CA LYS A 173 -20.08 19.66 12.90
C LYS A 173 -20.28 19.90 14.40
N LEU A 174 -19.29 19.57 15.23
CA LEU A 174 -19.38 19.71 16.68
C LEU A 174 -19.06 21.13 17.17
N GLN A 175 -18.28 21.89 16.42
CA GLN A 175 -17.95 23.28 16.76
C GLN A 175 -19.18 24.19 16.86
N ASP A 176 -20.24 23.89 16.12
CA ASP A 176 -21.51 24.62 16.19
C ASP A 176 -22.26 24.37 17.53
N LEU A 177 -21.91 23.31 18.26
CA LEU A 177 -22.58 22.89 19.51
C LEU A 177 -21.72 23.07 20.77
N ALA A 178 -20.38 23.01 20.67
CA ALA A 178 -19.48 23.06 21.82
C ALA A 178 -18.09 23.64 21.47
N ASN A 179 -17.38 24.14 22.48
CA ASN A 179 -15.97 24.52 22.33
C ASN A 179 -15.11 23.24 22.22
N VAL A 180 -14.59 22.98 21.03
CA VAL A 180 -13.71 21.83 20.76
C VAL A 180 -12.26 22.28 20.89
N ILE A 181 -11.54 21.70 21.86
CA ILE A 181 -10.09 21.90 21.99
C ILE A 181 -9.41 20.75 21.25
N THR A 182 -8.65 21.10 20.20
CA THR A 182 -7.92 20.12 19.39
C THR A 182 -6.70 19.62 20.14
N GLY A 183 -6.62 18.31 20.38
CA GLY A 183 -5.45 17.69 20.99
C GLY A 183 -4.25 17.56 20.04
N PRO A 184 -3.03 17.34 20.55
CA PRO A 184 -1.81 17.22 19.74
C PRO A 184 -1.85 16.03 18.78
N SER A 185 -2.67 15.01 19.06
CA SER A 185 -2.81 13.83 18.21
C SER A 185 -3.38 14.12 16.83
N LEU A 186 -4.20 15.17 16.68
CA LEU A 186 -4.73 15.56 15.36
C LEU A 186 -3.61 16.00 14.42
N ILE A 187 -2.67 16.81 14.93
CA ILE A 187 -1.50 17.24 14.16
C ILE A 187 -0.59 16.05 13.89
N ALA A 188 -0.39 15.18 14.88
CA ALA A 188 0.40 13.96 14.70
C ALA A 188 -0.20 13.01 13.65
N LEU A 189 -1.53 12.83 13.62
CA LEU A 189 -2.25 12.04 12.60
C LEU A 189 -2.13 12.65 11.20
N ALA A 190 -2.28 13.98 11.08
CA ALA A 190 -2.12 14.68 9.81
C ALA A 190 -0.68 14.53 9.27
N LEU A 191 0.32 14.73 10.13
CA LEU A 191 1.72 14.51 9.77
C LEU A 191 2.00 13.04 9.46
N LEU A 192 1.43 12.10 10.23
CA LEU A 192 1.55 10.67 9.98
C LEU A 192 1.05 10.32 8.59
N LEU A 193 -0.10 10.85 8.16
CA LEU A 193 -0.65 10.63 6.82
C LEU A 193 0.34 11.08 5.73
N VAL A 194 0.89 12.29 5.86
CA VAL A 194 1.85 12.83 4.89
C VAL A 194 3.16 12.03 4.89
N VAL A 195 3.71 11.73 6.06
CA VAL A 195 4.96 10.97 6.19
C VAL A 195 4.79 9.53 5.71
N TYR A 196 3.69 8.88 6.04
CA TYR A 196 3.37 7.52 5.60
C TYR A 196 3.21 7.43 4.07
N THR A 197 2.46 8.36 3.47
CA THR A 197 2.32 8.43 2.01
C THR A 197 3.65 8.72 1.32
N ALA A 198 4.47 9.62 1.88
CA ALA A 198 5.82 9.87 1.41
C ALA A 198 6.74 8.66 1.56
N ALA A 199 6.64 7.89 2.65
CA ALA A 199 7.39 6.65 2.89
C ALA A 199 7.06 5.62 1.81
N ARG A 200 5.76 5.43 1.52
CA ARG A 200 5.28 4.54 0.46
C ARG A 200 5.74 4.98 -0.92
N ALA A 201 5.71 6.28 -1.21
CA ALA A 201 6.18 6.81 -2.48
C ALA A 201 7.70 6.68 -2.65
N SER A 202 8.47 6.80 -1.56
CA SER A 202 9.94 6.73 -1.61
C SER A 202 10.47 5.29 -1.69
N PHE A 203 9.63 4.30 -1.38
CA PHE A 203 9.99 2.89 -1.39
C PHE A 203 10.01 2.32 -2.81
N ASP A 204 11.17 1.78 -3.20
CA ASP A 204 11.32 1.01 -4.42
C ASP A 204 11.35 -0.50 -4.09
N PRO A 205 10.38 -1.31 -4.58
CA PRO A 205 10.41 -2.75 -4.41
C PRO A 205 11.65 -3.42 -5.04
N HIS A 206 12.23 -2.85 -6.10
CA HIS A 206 13.36 -3.46 -6.80
C HIS A 206 14.58 -3.60 -5.89
N ASP A 207 14.90 -2.56 -5.11
CA ASP A 207 16.02 -2.57 -4.16
C ASP A 207 15.86 -3.69 -3.13
N LEU A 208 14.64 -3.88 -2.62
CA LEU A 208 14.33 -4.93 -1.67
C LEU A 208 14.52 -6.34 -2.29
N TRP A 209 14.02 -6.56 -3.50
CA TRP A 209 14.06 -7.88 -4.15
C TRP A 209 15.41 -8.24 -4.76
N SER A 210 16.25 -7.26 -5.10
CA SER A 210 17.60 -7.46 -5.64
C SER A 210 18.47 -8.34 -4.73
N LEU A 211 18.25 -8.27 -3.42
CA LEU A 211 18.95 -9.05 -2.39
C LEU A 211 18.68 -10.55 -2.45
N THR A 212 17.55 -10.96 -3.05
CA THR A 212 17.13 -12.37 -3.07
C THR A 212 17.76 -13.18 -4.21
N GLY A 213 18.42 -12.54 -5.17
CA GLY A 213 19.06 -13.20 -6.32
C GLY A 213 18.08 -13.78 -7.35
N HIS A 214 16.76 -13.67 -7.15
CA HIS A 214 15.76 -14.10 -8.12
C HIS A 214 15.65 -13.09 -9.28
N SER A 215 16.23 -13.43 -10.43
CA SER A 215 16.14 -12.67 -11.68
C SER A 215 15.22 -13.36 -12.69
N SER A 216 14.58 -12.56 -13.56
CA SER A 216 13.81 -13.05 -14.70
C SER A 216 14.68 -13.42 -15.91
N SER A 217 16.02 -13.35 -15.78
CA SER A 217 17.00 -13.64 -16.85
C SER A 217 16.90 -15.04 -17.46
N GLY A 218 16.19 -15.98 -16.82
CA GLY A 218 15.95 -17.32 -17.34
C GLY A 218 14.82 -17.42 -18.38
N ILE A 219 14.10 -16.34 -18.67
CA ILE A 219 13.00 -16.31 -19.66
C ILE A 219 13.57 -16.11 -21.07
N SER A 220 13.24 -17.01 -22.01
CA SER A 220 13.71 -16.90 -23.40
C SER A 220 12.74 -16.11 -24.28
N SER A 221 13.21 -15.63 -25.43
CA SER A 221 12.36 -15.03 -26.47
C SER A 221 11.22 -15.97 -26.91
N ASP A 222 11.49 -17.27 -26.92
CA ASP A 222 10.51 -18.30 -27.29
C ASP A 222 9.41 -18.43 -26.23
N ASP A 223 9.73 -18.24 -24.95
CA ASP A 223 8.71 -18.24 -23.89
C ASP A 223 7.76 -17.05 -24.04
N ILE A 224 8.30 -15.89 -24.43
CA ILE A 224 7.51 -14.67 -24.70
C ILE A 224 6.59 -14.92 -25.90
N ALA A 225 7.15 -15.43 -27.01
CA ALA A 225 6.41 -15.70 -28.24
C ALA A 225 5.30 -16.75 -28.04
N ASN A 226 5.53 -17.74 -27.18
CA ASN A 226 4.56 -18.80 -26.90
C ASN A 226 3.61 -18.47 -25.73
N HIS A 227 3.60 -17.24 -25.21
CA HIS A 227 2.79 -16.81 -24.06
C HIS A 227 2.96 -17.70 -22.82
N LYS A 228 4.17 -18.23 -22.58
CA LYS A 228 4.49 -19.09 -21.42
C LYS A 228 5.08 -18.29 -20.27
N ILE A 229 4.53 -17.11 -19.99
CA ILE A 229 5.00 -16.20 -18.95
C ILE A 229 3.83 -15.80 -18.07
N LEU A 230 4.06 -15.83 -16.76
CA LEU A 230 3.12 -15.38 -15.75
C LEU A 230 3.70 -14.20 -14.99
N ASN A 231 2.89 -13.15 -14.86
CA ASN A 231 3.19 -11.97 -14.05
C ASN A 231 2.59 -12.13 -12.65
N CYS A 232 3.40 -11.93 -11.62
CA CYS A 232 2.91 -11.90 -10.26
C CYS A 232 2.22 -10.56 -9.93
N HIS A 233 0.90 -10.56 -9.77
CA HIS A 233 0.15 -9.37 -9.33
C HIS A 233 0.56 -8.81 -7.96
N THR A 234 1.25 -9.59 -7.11
CA THR A 234 1.65 -9.13 -5.77
C THR A 234 2.98 -8.39 -5.76
N CYS A 235 3.98 -8.86 -6.52
CA CYS A 235 5.34 -8.30 -6.49
C CYS A 235 5.90 -7.91 -7.86
N GLY A 236 5.15 -8.12 -8.94
CA GLY A 236 5.54 -7.79 -10.32
C GLY A 236 6.55 -8.74 -10.96
N PHE A 237 6.94 -9.82 -10.28
CA PHE A 237 7.93 -10.78 -10.82
C PHE A 237 7.38 -11.56 -12.02
N LEU A 238 8.17 -11.67 -13.09
CA LEU A 238 7.89 -12.54 -14.23
C LEU A 238 8.44 -13.94 -13.99
N SER A 239 7.59 -14.95 -14.16
CA SER A 239 7.92 -16.35 -14.00
C SER A 239 7.54 -17.13 -15.26
N ARG A 240 8.39 -18.08 -15.68
CA ARG A 240 8.04 -19.02 -16.76
C ARG A 240 6.84 -19.87 -16.31
N HIS A 241 5.89 -20.09 -17.21
CA HIS A 241 4.77 -21.00 -17.00
C HIS A 241 5.25 -22.45 -17.15
N THR A 242 5.29 -23.19 -16.05
CA THR A 242 5.70 -24.61 -16.01
C THR A 242 4.54 -25.57 -15.70
N GLY A 243 3.36 -25.06 -15.34
CA GLY A 243 2.15 -25.85 -15.09
C GLY A 243 1.00 -25.05 -14.46
N GLU A 244 -0.12 -25.71 -14.14
CA GLU A 244 -1.36 -25.05 -13.67
C GLU A 244 -1.25 -24.37 -12.31
N HIS A 245 -0.45 -24.91 -11.39
CA HIS A 245 -0.27 -24.37 -10.04
C HIS A 245 1.20 -24.10 -9.79
N GLN A 246 1.59 -22.83 -9.85
CA GLN A 246 2.95 -22.41 -9.55
C GLN A 246 2.93 -21.20 -8.62
N ASN A 247 3.88 -21.15 -7.69
CA ASN A 247 4.05 -20.03 -6.77
C ASN A 247 5.15 -19.10 -7.28
N CYS A 248 5.01 -17.81 -7.00
CA CYS A 248 6.03 -16.82 -7.31
C CYS A 248 7.33 -17.11 -6.55
N LEU A 249 8.48 -17.08 -7.23
CA LEU A 249 9.79 -17.29 -6.62
C LEU A 249 10.20 -16.17 -5.64
N ARG A 250 9.73 -14.94 -5.86
CA ARG A 250 9.99 -13.81 -4.96
C ARG A 250 9.06 -13.80 -3.76
N CYS A 251 7.76 -13.65 -4.00
CA CYS A 251 6.80 -13.41 -2.92
C CYS A 251 6.02 -14.66 -2.47
N THR A 252 6.17 -15.82 -3.13
CA THR A 252 5.42 -17.07 -2.87
C THR A 252 3.90 -16.99 -3.09
N SER A 253 3.40 -15.91 -3.70
CA SER A 253 1.99 -15.78 -4.09
C SER A 253 1.63 -16.78 -5.20
N PRO A 254 0.45 -17.42 -5.16
CA PRO A 254 0.02 -18.30 -6.24
C PRO A 254 -0.11 -17.52 -7.54
N LEU A 255 0.48 -18.04 -8.62
CA LEU A 255 0.38 -17.51 -9.96
C LEU A 255 -0.71 -18.26 -10.71
N HIS A 256 -1.53 -17.51 -11.44
CA HIS A 256 -2.60 -18.06 -12.26
C HIS A 256 -2.45 -17.54 -13.69
N HIS A 257 -2.58 -18.43 -14.68
CA HIS A 257 -2.58 -18.04 -16.09
C HIS A 257 -3.81 -17.22 -16.46
N ARG A 258 -4.98 -17.61 -15.95
CA ARG A 258 -6.22 -16.86 -16.11
C ARG A 258 -7.11 -17.10 -14.90
N LYS A 259 -7.67 -16.02 -14.33
CA LYS A 259 -8.74 -16.14 -13.33
C LYS A 259 -10.04 -16.51 -14.06
N HIS A 260 -10.54 -17.72 -13.85
CA HIS A 260 -11.77 -18.19 -14.48
C HIS A 260 -12.97 -17.33 -14.03
N ASN A 261 -13.93 -17.10 -14.93
CA ASN A 261 -15.16 -16.32 -14.70
C ASN A 261 -14.94 -14.92 -14.10
N SER A 262 -13.80 -14.27 -14.38
CA SER A 262 -13.49 -12.94 -13.82
C SER A 262 -14.56 -11.91 -14.16
N ILE A 263 -15.04 -11.88 -15.41
CA ILE A 263 -16.07 -10.95 -15.86
C ILE A 263 -17.38 -11.18 -15.11
N GLU A 264 -17.84 -12.42 -15.01
CA GLU A 264 -19.09 -12.78 -14.33
C GLU A 264 -19.03 -12.43 -12.84
N ALA A 265 -17.92 -12.77 -12.17
CA ALA A 265 -17.71 -12.45 -10.76
C ALA A 265 -17.63 -10.94 -10.53
N THR A 266 -16.97 -10.19 -11.41
CA THR A 266 -16.91 -8.72 -11.33
C THR A 266 -18.30 -8.11 -11.49
N TRP A 267 -19.10 -8.57 -12.44
CA TRP A 267 -20.49 -8.11 -12.60
C TRP A 267 -21.37 -8.46 -11.40
N ALA A 268 -21.25 -9.68 -10.86
CA ALA A 268 -22.01 -10.09 -9.69
C ALA A 268 -21.69 -9.22 -8.45
N LEU A 269 -20.40 -8.95 -8.20
CA LEU A 269 -19.96 -8.09 -7.10
C LEU A 269 -20.38 -6.63 -7.30
N LEU A 270 -20.30 -6.11 -8.52
CA LEU A 270 -20.70 -4.74 -8.83
C LEU A 270 -22.21 -4.57 -8.67
N ALA A 271 -23.01 -5.52 -9.15
CA ALA A 271 -24.47 -5.51 -8.96
C ALA A 271 -24.85 -5.57 -7.46
N ALA A 272 -24.20 -6.46 -6.69
CA ALA A 272 -24.41 -6.55 -5.26
C ALA A 272 -24.06 -5.23 -4.54
N ALA A 273 -22.93 -4.61 -4.90
CA ALA A 273 -22.53 -3.31 -4.35
C ALA A 273 -23.54 -2.21 -4.67
N CYS A 274 -24.05 -2.13 -5.91
CA CYS A 274 -25.08 -1.16 -6.29
C CYS A 274 -26.38 -1.33 -5.49
N VAL A 275 -26.83 -2.57 -5.25
CA VAL A 275 -28.01 -2.86 -4.45
C VAL A 275 -27.82 -2.43 -2.99
N LEU A 276 -26.66 -2.75 -2.40
CA LEU A 276 -26.35 -2.39 -1.01
C LEU A 276 -26.11 -0.88 -0.81
N LEU A 277 -25.78 -0.15 -1.87
CA LEU A 277 -25.57 1.30 -1.80
C LEU A 277 -26.88 2.06 -1.49
N ILE A 278 -28.03 1.54 -1.93
CA ILE A 278 -29.34 2.14 -1.70
C ILE A 278 -29.68 2.18 -0.20
N PRO A 279 -29.76 1.05 0.53
CA PRO A 279 -30.10 1.08 1.95
C PRO A 279 -29.06 1.84 2.77
N ALA A 280 -27.77 1.76 2.42
CA ALA A 280 -26.71 2.46 3.14
C ALA A 280 -26.86 4.00 3.12
N ASN A 281 -27.52 4.57 2.09
CA ASN A 281 -27.76 6.01 1.98
C ASN A 281 -29.20 6.41 2.33
N VAL A 282 -30.16 5.49 2.22
CA VAL A 282 -31.58 5.76 2.48
C VAL A 282 -31.93 5.58 3.96
N TYR A 283 -31.39 4.57 4.63
CA TYR A 283 -31.68 4.34 6.04
C TYR A 283 -30.84 5.25 6.94
N PRO A 284 -31.42 5.79 8.02
CA PRO A 284 -30.68 6.62 8.96
C PRO A 284 -29.66 5.77 9.72
N VAL A 285 -28.39 6.21 9.70
CA VAL A 285 -27.30 5.59 10.47
C VAL A 285 -27.49 5.75 11.97
N MET A 286 -28.13 6.85 12.41
CA MET A 286 -28.45 7.12 13.81
C MET A 286 -29.84 7.74 13.91
N THR A 287 -30.71 7.12 14.70
CA THR A 287 -32.02 7.68 15.07
C THR A 287 -31.92 8.34 16.44
N VAL A 288 -31.94 9.67 16.50
CA VAL A 288 -31.99 10.40 17.77
C VAL A 288 -33.45 10.57 18.18
N ILE A 289 -33.92 9.72 19.10
CA ILE A 289 -35.26 9.83 19.66
C ILE A 289 -35.20 10.90 20.76
N ARG A 290 -35.57 12.14 20.45
CA ARG A 290 -35.81 13.15 21.49
C ARG A 290 -37.14 12.84 22.15
N PHE A 291 -37.10 12.14 23.27
CA PHE A 291 -38.24 12.06 24.18
C PHE A 291 -38.51 13.47 24.69
N GLY A 292 -39.69 14.02 24.33
CA GLY A 292 -40.26 15.20 24.97
C GLY A 292 -40.81 14.84 26.33
#